data_AF-A0A846LPJ8-F1
#
_entry.id   AF-A0A846LPJ8-F1
#
_cell.length_a   1.000
_cell.length_b   1.000
_cell.length_c   1.000
_cell.angle_alpha   90.00
_cell.angle_beta   90.00
_cell.angle_gamma   90.00
#
_symmetry.space_group_name_H-M   'P 1'
#
loop_
_entity.id
_entity.type
_entity.pdbx_description
1 polymer ?
#
loop_
_entity_poly.entity_id
_entity_poly.type
_entity_poly.pdbx_seq_one_letter_code
_entity_poly.pdbx_strand_id
1 'polypeptide(L)'
;MPATVPFDSLALTVRRVSDTSWEVLAPLVYRGERDTFVVPPGFRTDFASVPRVVVWLFPRSGRYTPAAVLHDWLTDVAVPGGVVSARDADGVFRRVMRELGVPPLRRWLMWTGVRWGALGNPVRLAGWWRDAPRVLALSVVAAPIVVPPAAVVAVALVVYRAAESVVVSVVGGRGPGPEPDVWR
;
A
#
# COMPACT_ATOMS: atom_id res chain seq x y z
N MET A 1 27.55 -3.80 8.07
CA MET A 1 26.90 -4.91 8.80
C MET A 1 25.60 -5.21 8.11
N PRO A 2 25.24 -6.48 7.79
CA PRO A 2 23.91 -6.77 7.29
C PRO A 2 22.90 -6.30 8.34
N ALA A 3 21.94 -5.48 7.93
CA ALA A 3 20.89 -5.02 8.83
C ALA A 3 20.13 -6.25 9.33
N THR A 4 20.15 -6.48 10.65
CA THR A 4 19.26 -7.46 11.27
C THR A 4 17.85 -7.09 10.86
N VAL A 5 17.15 -8.01 10.22
CA VAL A 5 15.78 -7.76 9.80
C VAL A 5 14.95 -7.55 11.08
N PRO A 6 14.25 -6.43 11.23
CA PRO A 6 13.55 -6.07 12.48
C PRO A 6 12.23 -6.83 12.65
N PHE A 7 12.03 -7.94 11.92
CA PHE A 7 10.85 -8.79 12.05
C PHE A 7 11.26 -10.12 12.62
N ASP A 8 10.44 -10.65 13.54
CA ASP A 8 10.66 -11.98 14.13
C ASP A 8 10.66 -13.08 13.05
N SER A 9 9.84 -12.88 12.01
CA SER A 9 9.81 -13.70 10.82
C SER A 9 9.40 -12.86 9.62
N LEU A 10 10.07 -13.06 8.49
CA LEU A 10 9.64 -12.53 7.19
C LEU A 10 8.64 -13.42 6.47
N ALA A 11 8.42 -14.65 6.97
CA ALA A 11 7.41 -15.54 6.43
C ALA A 11 6.03 -14.99 6.80
N LEU A 12 5.29 -14.54 5.78
CA LEU A 12 3.94 -14.03 5.94
C LEU A 12 2.93 -15.07 5.43
N THR A 13 2.23 -15.73 6.34
CA THR A 13 1.17 -16.68 6.01
C THR A 13 -0.16 -15.96 5.94
N VAL A 14 -0.79 -15.99 4.76
CA VAL A 14 -2.07 -15.33 4.51
C VAL A 14 -3.09 -16.28 3.90
N ARG A 15 -4.36 -16.05 4.21
CA ARG A 15 -5.51 -16.65 3.53
C ARG A 15 -6.17 -15.61 2.65
N ARG A 16 -6.40 -15.92 1.38
CA ARG A 16 -7.17 -15.04 0.50
C ARG A 16 -8.63 -15.02 0.95
N VAL A 17 -9.18 -13.82 1.15
CA VAL A 17 -10.60 -13.60 1.48
C VAL A 17 -11.35 -13.15 0.23
N SER A 18 -10.72 -12.31 -0.60
CA SER A 18 -11.32 -11.69 -1.79
C SER A 18 -10.26 -11.54 -2.91
N ASP A 19 -10.61 -11.00 -4.07
CA ASP A 19 -9.70 -10.63 -5.16
C ASP A 19 -8.63 -9.62 -4.73
N THR A 20 -8.92 -8.83 -3.70
CA THR A 20 -8.06 -7.74 -3.22
C THR A 20 -7.83 -7.75 -1.72
N SER A 21 -8.33 -8.74 -0.98
CA SER A 21 -8.19 -8.83 0.48
C SER A 21 -7.63 -10.17 0.94
N TRP A 22 -6.70 -10.09 1.90
CA TRP A 22 -6.04 -11.21 2.53
C TRP A 22 -6.14 -11.09 4.05
N GLU A 23 -6.26 -12.23 4.72
CA GLU A 23 -6.26 -12.34 6.17
C GLU A 23 -4.93 -12.92 6.65
N VAL A 24 -4.29 -12.26 7.60
CA VAL A 24 -3.03 -12.68 8.23
C VAL A 24 -3.30 -13.86 9.17
N LEU A 25 -2.64 -15.00 8.98
CA LEU A 25 -2.87 -16.21 9.78
C LEU A 25 -1.92 -16.37 10.97
N ALA A 26 -0.79 -15.69 10.96
CA ALA A 26 0.21 -15.71 12.02
C ALA A 26 0.62 -14.28 12.39
N PRO A 27 0.92 -13.99 13.66
CA PRO A 27 1.25 -12.64 14.08
C PRO A 27 2.48 -12.12 13.35
N LEU A 28 2.38 -10.92 12.78
CA LEU A 28 3.53 -10.21 12.21
C LEU A 28 4.08 -9.26 13.28
N VAL A 29 5.22 -9.64 13.86
CA VAL A 29 5.88 -8.86 14.93
C VAL A 29 7.03 -8.06 14.35
N TYR A 30 6.93 -6.74 14.45
CA TYR A 30 8.00 -5.80 14.13
C TYR A 30 8.64 -5.29 15.44
N ARG A 31 9.96 -5.42 15.54
CA ARG A 31 10.82 -4.92 16.62
C ARG A 31 11.78 -3.88 16.05
N GLY A 32 11.34 -2.62 16.05
CA GLY A 32 12.20 -1.48 15.77
C GLY A 32 13.11 -1.15 16.94
N GLU A 33 14.01 -0.19 16.73
CA GLU A 33 14.94 0.27 17.79
C GLU A 33 14.23 0.91 18.98
N ARG A 34 13.05 1.51 18.76
CA ARG A 34 12.32 2.28 19.80
C ARG A 34 10.87 1.85 19.96
N ASP A 35 10.36 1.05 19.03
CA ASP A 35 8.96 0.73 18.88
C ASP A 35 8.77 -0.74 18.52
N THR A 36 7.80 -1.38 19.17
CA THR A 36 7.40 -2.75 18.84
C THR A 36 5.93 -2.74 18.46
N PHE A 37 5.61 -3.33 17.31
CA PHE A 37 4.24 -3.45 16.82
C PHE A 37 3.94 -4.92 16.53
N VAL A 38 2.70 -5.32 16.83
CA VAL A 38 2.21 -6.68 16.59
C VAL A 38 0.95 -6.58 15.77
N VAL A 39 1.00 -7.06 14.54
CA VAL A 39 -0.21 -7.28 13.74
C VAL A 39 -0.78 -8.63 14.15
N PRO A 40 -1.97 -8.69 14.77
CA PRO A 40 -2.54 -9.94 15.25
C PRO A 40 -3.01 -10.82 14.07
N PRO A 41 -3.06 -12.15 14.26
CA PRO A 41 -3.76 -13.02 13.32
C PRO A 41 -5.24 -12.61 13.22
N GLY A 42 -5.84 -12.81 12.04
CA GLY A 42 -7.19 -12.35 11.71
C GLY A 42 -7.25 -10.94 11.13
N PHE A 43 -6.15 -10.17 11.14
CA PHE A 43 -6.11 -8.85 10.50
C PHE A 43 -6.25 -8.99 8.98
N ARG A 44 -7.11 -8.15 8.38
CA ARG A 44 -7.32 -8.09 6.94
C ARG A 44 -6.49 -6.96 6.33
N THR A 45 -5.78 -7.26 5.24
CA THR A 45 -4.87 -6.37 4.53
C THR A 45 -5.11 -6.49 3.03
N ASP A 46 -4.96 -5.39 2.29
CA ASP A 46 -4.91 -5.39 0.82
C ASP A 46 -3.46 -5.29 0.28
N PHE A 47 -2.50 -5.42 1.19
CA PHE A 47 -1.07 -5.14 1.06
C PHE A 47 -0.78 -3.70 0.68
N ALA A 48 -0.90 -3.40 -0.61
CA ALA A 48 -0.56 -2.10 -1.15
C ALA A 48 -1.66 -1.71 -2.12
N SER A 49 -2.52 -0.79 -1.66
CA SER A 49 -3.54 -0.11 -2.45
C SER A 49 -2.90 0.81 -3.52
N VAL A 50 -2.34 0.19 -4.56
CA VAL A 50 -1.63 0.87 -5.66
C VAL A 50 -2.55 1.04 -6.87
N PRO A 51 -2.69 2.27 -7.42
CA PRO A 51 -3.43 2.51 -8.65
C PRO A 51 -2.86 1.70 -9.82
N ARG A 52 -3.74 1.10 -10.64
CA ARG A 52 -3.35 0.20 -11.76
C ARG A 52 -2.30 0.81 -12.70
N VAL A 53 -2.37 2.12 -12.93
CA VAL A 53 -1.45 2.87 -13.80
C VAL A 53 0.00 2.90 -13.32
N VAL A 54 0.26 2.62 -12.04
CA VAL A 54 1.61 2.62 -11.44
C VAL A 54 2.00 1.26 -10.83
N VAL A 55 1.21 0.21 -11.06
CA VAL A 55 1.54 -1.16 -10.59
C VAL A 55 2.85 -1.69 -11.21
N TRP A 56 3.20 -1.26 -12.42
CA TRP A 56 4.49 -1.57 -13.04
C TRP A 56 5.69 -1.05 -12.24
N LEU A 57 5.50 0.02 -11.46
CA LEU A 57 6.53 0.64 -10.63
C LEU A 57 6.49 0.14 -9.18
N PHE A 58 5.27 -0.04 -8.64
CA PHE A 58 5.00 -0.56 -7.30
C PHE A 58 4.09 -1.79 -7.40
N PRO A 59 4.66 -3.00 -7.56
CA PRO A 59 3.88 -4.23 -7.50
C PRO A 59 3.08 -4.34 -6.19
N ARG A 60 1.94 -5.04 -6.17
CA ARG A 60 1.17 -5.17 -4.91
C ARG A 60 1.92 -5.90 -3.79
N SER A 61 2.87 -6.75 -4.16
CA SER A 61 3.71 -7.48 -3.21
C SER A 61 5.18 -7.44 -3.61
N GLY A 62 6.06 -7.64 -2.63
CA GLY A 62 7.50 -7.66 -2.83
C GLY A 62 8.22 -7.55 -1.50
N ARG A 63 9.46 -7.05 -1.54
CA ARG A 63 10.30 -6.92 -0.33
C ARG A 63 9.68 -6.04 0.76
N TYR A 64 8.79 -5.11 0.40
CA TYR A 64 8.08 -4.24 1.35
C TYR A 64 6.76 -4.81 1.86
N THR A 65 6.33 -6.01 1.44
CA THR A 65 5.03 -6.58 1.85
C THR A 65 4.84 -6.59 3.37
N PRO A 66 5.81 -7.01 4.21
CA PRO A 66 5.66 -6.92 5.67
C PRO A 66 5.47 -5.47 6.16
N ALA A 67 6.15 -4.50 5.55
CA ALA A 67 5.96 -3.08 5.88
C ALA A 67 4.56 -2.60 5.51
N ALA A 68 4.01 -3.09 4.40
CA ALA A 68 2.69 -2.73 3.92
C ALA A 68 1.59 -3.27 4.84
N VAL A 69 1.66 -4.56 5.23
CA VAL A 69 0.75 -5.15 6.23
C VAL A 69 0.80 -4.41 7.56
N LEU A 70 2.01 -4.07 8.03
CA LEU A 70 2.17 -3.30 9.25
C LEU A 70 1.57 -1.89 9.10
N HIS A 71 1.73 -1.23 7.96
CA HIS A 71 1.19 0.09 7.69
C HIS A 71 -0.35 0.09 7.65
N ASP A 72 -0.96 -0.92 7.03
CA ASP A 72 -2.42 -1.12 7.04
C ASP A 72 -2.92 -1.22 8.48
N TRP A 73 -2.31 -2.09 9.29
CA TRP A 73 -2.70 -2.25 10.69
C TRP A 73 -2.51 -0.97 11.51
N LEU A 74 -1.39 -0.26 11.32
CA LEU A 74 -1.16 1.01 11.99
C LEU A 74 -2.22 2.05 11.59
N THR A 75 -2.61 2.08 10.32
CA THR A 75 -3.56 3.04 9.77
C THR A 75 -5.00 2.75 10.19
N ASP A 76 -5.39 1.48 10.20
CA ASP A 76 -6.77 1.06 10.46
C ASP A 76 -7.08 0.89 11.95
N VAL A 77 -6.06 0.56 12.75
CA VAL A 77 -6.23 0.24 14.18
C VAL A 77 -5.50 1.25 15.06
N ALA A 78 -4.18 1.40 14.89
CA ALA A 78 -3.37 2.16 15.83
C ALA A 78 -3.59 3.68 15.75
N VAL A 79 -3.87 4.22 14.56
CA VAL A 79 -4.17 5.64 14.34
C VAL A 79 -5.54 6.02 14.92
N PRO A 80 -6.66 5.33 14.59
CA PRO A 80 -7.95 5.58 15.23
C PRO A 80 -7.92 5.36 16.75
N GLY A 81 -7.12 4.39 17.23
CA GLY A 81 -6.92 4.13 18.65
C GLY A 81 -6.03 5.15 19.38
N GLY A 82 -5.47 6.14 18.68
CA GLY A 82 -4.61 7.18 19.27
C GLY A 82 -3.23 6.70 19.73
N VAL A 83 -2.82 5.49 19.34
CA VAL A 83 -1.53 4.88 19.71
C VAL A 83 -0.38 5.53 18.95
N VAL A 84 -0.61 5.88 17.67
CA VAL A 84 0.35 6.58 16.81
C VAL A 84 -0.37 7.64 15.98
N SER A 85 0.33 8.71 15.58
CA SER A 85 -0.23 9.64 14.60
C SER A 85 -0.17 9.08 13.18
N ALA A 86 -1.04 9.54 12.28
CA ALA A 86 -1.00 9.14 10.87
C ALA A 86 0.35 9.47 10.21
N ARG A 87 0.96 10.59 10.60
CA ARG A 87 2.30 10.97 10.14
C ARG A 87 3.37 9.99 10.64
N ASP A 88 3.25 9.53 11.88
CA ASP A 88 4.18 8.55 12.45
C ASP A 88 4.00 7.19 11.78
N ALA A 89 2.77 6.74 11.53
CA ALA A 89 2.50 5.51 10.78
C ALA A 89 3.15 5.54 9.39
N ASP A 90 2.99 6.62 8.62
CA ASP A 90 3.64 6.77 7.31
C ASP A 90 5.17 6.86 7.45
N GLY A 91 5.68 7.47 8.53
CA GLY A 91 7.10 7.52 8.86
C GLY A 91 7.71 6.15 9.17
N VAL A 92 7.00 5.36 9.99
CA VAL A 92 7.30 3.96 10.32
C VAL A 92 7.35 3.15 9.04
N PHE A 93 6.35 3.27 8.16
CA PHE A 93 6.33 2.56 6.87
C PHE A 93 7.60 2.79 6.04
N ARG A 94 8.02 4.05 5.88
CA ARG A 94 9.26 4.40 5.16
C ARG A 94 10.51 3.85 5.84
N ARG A 95 10.54 3.86 7.17
CA ARG A 95 11.66 3.37 7.98
C ARG A 95 11.80 1.84 7.87
N VAL A 96 10.69 1.12 8.02
CA VAL A 96 10.63 -0.34 7.87
C VAL A 96 11.06 -0.75 6.47
N MET A 97 10.61 -0.04 5.42
CA MET A 97 11.09 -0.29 4.06
C MET A 97 12.62 -0.12 3.92
N ARG A 98 13.22 0.86 4.61
CA ARG A 98 14.68 1.01 4.63
C ARG A 98 15.36 -0.19 5.29
N GLU A 99 14.83 -0.65 6.42
CA GLU A 99 15.37 -1.81 7.16
C GLU A 99 15.21 -3.12 6.37
N LEU A 100 14.13 -3.25 5.61
CA LEU A 100 13.93 -4.32 4.64
C LEU A 100 14.80 -4.16 3.38
N GLY A 101 15.68 -3.16 3.28
CA GLY A 101 16.57 -2.99 2.12
C GLY A 101 15.84 -2.61 0.83
N VAL A 102 14.72 -1.87 0.92
CA VAL A 102 14.05 -1.26 -0.23
C VAL A 102 14.86 -0.04 -0.70
N PRO A 103 15.15 0.09 -2.02
CA PRO A 103 15.91 1.21 -2.57
C PRO A 103 15.35 2.57 -2.17
N PRO A 104 16.21 3.59 -1.97
CA PRO A 104 15.81 4.90 -1.47
C PRO A 104 14.73 5.56 -2.33
N LEU A 105 14.90 5.53 -3.66
CA LEU A 105 13.91 6.11 -4.58
C LEU A 105 12.53 5.47 -4.37
N ARG A 106 12.45 4.13 -4.42
CA ARG A 106 11.18 3.41 -4.28
C ARG A 106 10.48 3.71 -2.95
N ARG A 107 11.18 3.62 -1.82
CA ARG A 107 10.57 3.88 -0.51
C ARG A 107 10.12 5.34 -0.32
N TRP A 108 10.81 6.30 -0.93
CA TRP A 108 10.40 7.71 -0.89
C TRP A 108 9.18 7.97 -1.76
N LEU A 109 9.10 7.38 -2.96
CA LEU A 109 7.90 7.49 -3.80
C LEU A 109 6.69 6.84 -3.15
N MET A 110 6.85 5.65 -2.56
CA MET A 110 5.79 4.98 -1.81
C MET A 110 5.35 5.80 -0.59
N TRP A 111 6.30 6.41 0.14
CA TRP A 111 5.98 7.35 1.22
C TRP A 111 5.16 8.55 0.71
N THR A 112 5.57 9.17 -0.40
CA THR A 112 4.80 10.26 -1.04
C THR A 112 3.39 9.81 -1.41
N GLY A 113 3.23 8.59 -1.94
CA GLY A 113 1.93 7.99 -2.25
C GLY A 113 1.01 7.86 -1.04
N VAL A 114 1.50 7.30 0.08
CA VAL A 114 0.67 7.16 1.30
C VAL A 114 0.34 8.50 1.94
N ARG A 115 1.19 9.52 1.79
CA ARG A 115 0.87 10.90 2.20
C ARG A 115 -0.22 11.50 1.32
N TRP A 116 -0.18 11.34 0.00
CA TRP A 116 -1.30 11.76 -0.85
C TRP A 116 -2.60 11.02 -0.49
N GLY A 117 -2.54 9.71 -0.25
CA GLY A 117 -3.69 8.91 0.20
C GLY A 117 -4.27 9.36 1.55
N ALA A 118 -3.45 9.91 2.44
CA ALA A 118 -3.91 10.43 3.73
C ALA A 118 -4.89 11.61 3.60
N LEU A 119 -4.87 12.36 2.49
CA LEU A 119 -5.83 13.45 2.24
C LEU A 119 -7.27 12.95 2.09
N GLY A 120 -7.46 11.71 1.63
CA GLY A 120 -8.78 11.11 1.44
C GLY A 120 -9.42 10.57 2.72
N ASN A 121 -8.71 10.60 3.85
CA ASN A 121 -9.21 10.08 5.13
C ASN A 121 -9.16 11.20 6.19
N PRO A 122 -10.31 11.65 6.75
CA PRO A 122 -10.36 12.73 7.74
C PRO A 122 -9.48 12.48 8.97
N VAL A 123 -9.35 11.22 9.41
CA VAL A 123 -8.52 10.83 10.57
C VAL A 123 -7.04 11.02 10.25
N ARG A 124 -6.64 10.79 8.99
CA ARG A 124 -5.24 10.89 8.55
C ARG A 124 -4.84 12.28 8.04
N LEU A 125 -5.83 13.16 7.82
CA LEU A 125 -5.60 14.54 7.36
C LEU A 125 -4.91 15.40 8.43
N ALA A 126 -5.10 15.07 9.71
CA ALA A 126 -4.52 15.80 10.83
C ALA A 126 -2.98 15.91 10.70
N GLY A 127 -2.47 17.15 10.66
CA GLY A 127 -1.04 17.42 10.57
C GLY A 127 -0.39 17.14 9.21
N TRP A 128 -1.18 16.86 8.16
CA TRP A 128 -0.68 16.60 6.81
C TRP A 128 0.14 17.77 6.24
N TRP A 129 -0.31 19.01 6.47
CA TRP A 129 0.32 20.23 5.97
C TRP A 129 1.81 20.35 6.34
N ARG A 130 2.23 19.75 7.46
CA ARG A 130 3.64 19.75 7.90
C ARG A 130 4.58 18.99 6.96
N ASP A 131 4.05 18.09 6.13
CA ASP A 131 4.82 17.37 5.11
C ASP A 131 4.60 17.91 3.70
N ALA A 132 3.65 18.83 3.50
CA ALA A 132 3.25 19.31 2.19
C ALA A 132 4.43 19.82 1.35
N PRO A 133 5.37 20.64 1.86
CA PRO A 133 6.52 21.09 1.07
C PRO A 133 7.38 19.93 0.55
N ARG A 134 7.60 18.91 1.38
CA ARG A 134 8.41 17.74 1.02
C ARG A 134 7.67 16.84 0.03
N VAL A 135 6.37 16.62 0.26
CA VAL A 135 5.51 15.83 -0.63
C VAL A 135 5.46 16.48 -2.02
N LEU A 136 5.27 17.79 -2.09
CA LEU A 136 5.24 18.55 -3.34
C LEU A 136 6.60 18.50 -4.06
N ALA A 137 7.70 18.77 -3.35
CA ALA A 137 9.04 18.72 -3.93
C ALA A 137 9.36 17.33 -4.52
N LEU A 138 9.08 16.26 -3.77
CA LEU A 138 9.26 14.89 -4.26
C LEU A 138 8.33 14.57 -5.45
N SER A 139 7.10 15.07 -5.43
CA SER A 139 6.15 14.87 -6.53
C SER A 139 6.63 15.55 -7.81
N VAL A 140 7.16 16.78 -7.73
CA VAL A 140 7.73 17.50 -8.88
C VAL A 140 8.92 16.74 -9.47
N VAL A 141 9.82 16.25 -8.62
CA VAL A 141 10.99 15.46 -9.07
C VAL A 141 10.58 14.12 -9.65
N ALA A 142 9.56 13.47 -9.09
CA ALA A 142 9.07 12.17 -9.55
C ALA A 142 8.24 12.26 -10.84
N ALA A 143 7.54 13.37 -11.06
CA ALA A 143 6.61 13.57 -12.17
C ALA A 143 7.20 13.20 -13.55
N PRO A 144 8.37 13.70 -13.98
CA PRO A 144 8.92 13.36 -15.30
C PRO A 144 9.24 11.86 -15.47
N ILE A 145 9.44 11.12 -14.37
CA ILE A 145 9.74 9.69 -14.39
C ILE A 145 8.47 8.85 -14.36
N VAL A 146 7.48 9.27 -13.58
CA VAL A 146 6.28 8.46 -13.29
C VAL A 146 5.13 8.76 -14.24
N VAL A 147 4.91 10.04 -14.58
CA VAL A 147 3.73 10.48 -15.34
C VAL A 147 3.72 9.95 -16.77
N PRO A 148 4.81 10.01 -17.57
CA PRO A 148 4.75 9.54 -18.95
C PRO A 148 4.41 8.05 -19.07
N PRO A 149 5.07 7.12 -18.35
CA PRO A 149 4.67 5.71 -18.40
C PRO A 149 3.26 5.47 -17.85
N ALA A 150 2.87 6.16 -16.77
CA ALA A 150 1.52 6.03 -16.21
C ALA A 150 0.44 6.48 -17.22
N ALA A 151 0.69 7.52 -18.01
CA ALA A 151 -0.22 7.98 -19.06
C ALA A 151 -0.35 6.94 -20.19
N VAL A 152 0.76 6.34 -20.62
CA VAL A 152 0.75 5.24 -21.62
C VAL A 152 -0.07 4.06 -21.10
N VAL A 153 0.16 3.65 -19.85
CA VAL A 153 -0.60 2.56 -19.21
C VAL A 153 -2.08 2.93 -19.07
N ALA A 154 -2.41 4.18 -18.74
CA ALA A 154 -3.80 4.63 -18.65
C ALA A 154 -4.53 4.50 -19.99
N VAL A 155 -3.91 4.95 -21.09
CA VAL A 155 -4.46 4.79 -22.44
C VAL A 155 -4.63 3.31 -22.78
N ALA A 156 -3.62 2.48 -22.51
CA ALA A 156 -3.69 1.05 -22.75
C ALA A 156 -4.83 0.37 -21.97
N LEU A 157 -5.06 0.77 -20.71
CA LEU A 157 -6.16 0.26 -19.90
C LEU A 157 -7.53 0.68 -20.45
N VAL A 158 -7.66 1.89 -21.00
CA VAL A 158 -8.89 2.34 -21.66
C VAL A 158 -9.17 1.51 -22.92
N VAL A 159 -8.15 1.31 -23.76
CA VAL A 159 -8.26 0.46 -24.96
C VAL A 159 -8.64 -0.98 -24.60
N TYR A 160 -8.00 -1.54 -23.58
CA TYR A 160 -8.32 -2.88 -23.08
C TYR A 160 -9.78 -2.98 -22.61
N ARG A 161 -10.26 -2.03 -21.81
CA ARG A 161 -11.65 -2.01 -21.33
C ARG A 161 -12.66 -1.92 -22.46
N ALA A 162 -12.37 -1.12 -23.49
CA ALA A 162 -13.21 -1.03 -24.68
C ALA A 162 -13.26 -2.38 -25.43
N ALA A 163 -12.11 -3.03 -25.63
CA ALA A 163 -12.05 -4.34 -26.26
C ALA A 163 -12.77 -5.42 -25.45
N GLU A 164 -12.56 -5.46 -24.12
CA GLU A 164 -13.25 -6.37 -23.21
C GLU A 164 -14.78 -6.20 -23.27
N SER A 165 -15.26 -4.95 -23.34
CA SER A 165 -16.68 -4.64 -23.44
C SER A 165 -17.30 -5.15 -24.75
N VAL A 166 -16.56 -5.08 -25.86
CA VAL A 166 -16.97 -5.64 -27.16
C VAL A 166 -16.99 -7.16 -27.11
N VAL A 167 -15.99 -7.80 -26.50
CA VAL A 167 -15.97 -9.27 -26.38
C VAL A 167 -17.12 -9.77 -25.51
N VAL A 168 -17.39 -9.12 -24.39
CA VAL A 168 -18.50 -9.47 -23.50
C VAL A 168 -19.86 -9.37 -24.23
N SER A 169 -20.07 -8.33 -25.05
CA SER A 169 -21.31 -8.18 -25.80
C SER A 169 -21.51 -9.23 -26.89
N VAL A 170 -20.42 -9.75 -27.46
CA VAL A 170 -20.46 -10.80 -28.50
C VAL A 170 -20.60 -12.20 -27.90
N VAL A 171 -19.89 -12.49 -26.81
CA VAL A 171 -19.79 -13.85 -26.24
C VAL A 171 -20.88 -14.13 -25.19
N GLY A 172 -21.59 -13.10 -24.71
CA GLY A 172 -22.64 -13.26 -23.69
C GLY A 172 -22.09 -13.66 -22.32
N GLY A 173 -20.81 -13.37 -22.06
CA GLY A 173 -20.17 -13.69 -20.78
C GLY A 173 -20.79 -12.87 -19.64
N ARG A 174 -21.17 -13.55 -18.55
CA ARG A 174 -21.38 -12.83 -17.29
C ARG A 174 -20.01 -12.32 -16.84
N GLY A 175 -19.87 -11.00 -16.70
CA GLY A 175 -18.75 -10.43 -15.95
C GLY A 175 -18.67 -11.08 -14.56
N PRO A 176 -17.52 -11.01 -13.88
CA PRO A 176 -17.41 -11.49 -12.50
C PRO A 176 -18.59 -10.93 -11.71
N GLY A 177 -19.39 -11.81 -11.10
CA GLY A 177 -20.52 -11.40 -10.27
C GLY A 177 -20.03 -10.44 -9.18
N PRO A 178 -20.91 -9.56 -8.66
CA PRO A 178 -20.52 -8.69 -7.55
C PRO A 178 -19.89 -9.56 -6.46
N GLU A 179 -18.67 -9.21 -6.09
CA GLU A 179 -17.97 -9.88 -5.00
C GLU A 179 -18.89 -9.79 -3.77
N PRO A 180 -19.12 -10.89 -3.03
CA PRO A 180 -19.98 -10.83 -1.86
C PRO A 180 -19.47 -9.70 -0.97
N ASP A 181 -20.36 -8.76 -0.65
CA ASP A 181 -20.04 -7.65 0.24
C ASP A 181 -19.79 -8.24 1.62
N VAL A 182 -18.53 -8.57 1.91
CA VAL A 182 -18.09 -9.17 3.19
C VAL A 182 -18.09 -8.12 4.31
N TRP A 183 -18.72 -6.96 4.08
CA TRP A 183 -18.83 -5.80 4.96
C TRP A 183 -20.29 -5.53 5.40
N ARG A 184 -20.99 -6.59 5.80
CA ARG A 184 -22.00 -6.51 6.86
C ARG A 184 -21.58 -7.37 8.05
#